data_AF-A0A1N5UYL4-F1
#
_entry.id   AF-A0A1N5UYL4-F1
#
_cell.length_a   1.000
_cell.length_b   1.000
_cell.length_c   1.000
_cell.angle_alpha   90.00
_cell.angle_beta   90.00
_cell.angle_gamma   90.00
#
_symmetry.space_group_name_H-M   'P 1'
#
loop_
_entity.id
_entity.type
_entity.pdbx_description
1 polymer ?
#
loop_
_entity_poly.entity_id
_entity_poly.type
_entity_poly.pdbx_seq_one_letter_code
_entity_poly.pdbx_strand_id
1 'polypeptide(L)'
;MESECITIFRRALQEAGRDYMDIVTMDTSGRKRMMRDLDNYYSTIGTRCSDKIGMEMAKSALANIKLAQLKISLSFRKESENKTIDDQEIEQYVRKFTDDEYEAVEKLEHFSKIDSMNSESIRTLLINRDDQIYRLIKEWYNENMENFLSTIDILSGKNVRGEISQAMEEKYRNRFQKITEGVISFIQIDPGQIKKLFNNYERVLKISLDLENKRSKIENELTEMLSGNELDQIYNKVMEATVLLKNRDMASLKSFDIESPLKELKTFEIKMKGKINELENEMGRLNSDPDISGNPELREIEVKRIQSLIQDSNYKMENDIESQISTLNTLKKLIAVSGKSGTGAFDSTFACTEEEARIREVAFFETAESLFTDEKSIRLSNPRMDFEGGVKVKDIINRNTFSEMYELSGDGTYAVESRAIMYRYQKRRFLRNDVRIGVAFIYNVHESEIYRKEGNMGIGIDQHPFNNIDLARILGVLIETSNMENSYIIAVIGSPNGFEDSVIDQVKNSSNNGVDSKNFLLLLRDMRNGNVYFNENNSQSVEISNILMAKDQPPGKDKIEKIRRETLDELKISGIARLKSIGKMTDCSSKDVIYVWKLMEKEGLGIQSKVQDEEVFKKK
;
A
#
# COMPACT_ATOMS: atom_id res chain seq x y z
N MET A 1 31.07 -65.71 17.14
CA MET A 1 30.43 -64.58 17.85
C MET A 1 30.94 -63.23 17.37
N GLU A 2 32.22 -62.86 17.52
CA GLU A 2 32.71 -61.54 17.06
C GLU A 2 32.62 -61.34 15.54
N SER A 3 33.07 -62.34 14.76
CA SER A 3 32.92 -62.37 13.29
C SER A 3 31.45 -62.30 12.82
N GLU A 4 30.53 -62.84 13.62
CA GLU A 4 29.09 -62.85 13.34
C GLU A 4 28.47 -61.47 13.59
N CYS A 5 28.79 -60.83 14.70
CA CYS A 5 28.36 -59.46 15.00
C CYS A 5 28.87 -58.45 13.96
N ILE A 6 30.12 -58.58 13.50
CA ILE A 6 30.67 -57.74 12.42
C ILE A 6 29.90 -57.98 11.10
N THR A 7 29.52 -59.23 10.80
CA THR A 7 28.75 -59.55 9.59
C THR A 7 27.35 -58.95 9.65
N ILE A 8 26.67 -59.07 10.80
CA ILE A 8 25.34 -58.48 11.03
C ILE A 8 25.41 -56.96 10.91
N PHE A 9 26.41 -56.33 11.53
CA PHE A 9 26.64 -54.90 11.45
C PHE A 9 26.79 -54.40 10.02
N ARG A 10 27.63 -55.06 9.20
CA ARG A 10 27.83 -54.68 7.79
C ARG A 10 26.55 -54.79 6.98
N ARG A 11 25.77 -55.87 7.17
CA ARG A 11 24.48 -56.05 6.48
C ARG A 11 23.46 -55.00 6.91
N ALA A 12 23.41 -54.69 8.20
CA ALA A 12 22.52 -53.67 8.73
C ALA A 12 22.84 -52.28 8.15
N LEU A 13 24.13 -51.92 8.06
CA LEU A 13 24.55 -50.66 7.43
C LEU A 13 24.27 -50.64 5.92
N GLN A 14 24.45 -51.76 5.23
CA GLN A 14 24.15 -51.86 3.80
C GLN A 14 22.65 -51.64 3.53
N GLU A 15 21.78 -52.27 4.31
CA GLU A 15 20.32 -52.08 4.17
C GLU A 15 19.88 -50.69 4.64
N ALA A 16 20.39 -50.20 5.78
CA ALA A 16 20.07 -48.87 6.28
C ALA A 16 20.58 -47.73 5.35
N GLY A 17 21.63 -48.00 4.58
CA GLY A 17 22.26 -47.06 3.66
C GLY A 17 21.54 -46.86 2.33
N ARG A 18 20.43 -47.57 2.05
CA ARG A 18 19.69 -47.41 0.79
C ARG A 18 19.11 -46.00 0.64
N ASP A 19 19.13 -45.50 -0.58
CA ASP A 19 18.54 -44.20 -0.91
C ASP A 19 17.02 -44.27 -0.84
N TYR A 20 16.38 -43.16 -0.45
CA TYR A 20 14.92 -43.12 -0.32
C TYR A 20 14.20 -43.42 -1.64
N MET A 21 14.76 -42.98 -2.78
CA MET A 21 14.19 -43.30 -4.10
C MET A 21 14.23 -44.80 -4.41
N ASP A 22 15.27 -45.51 -3.98
CA ASP A 22 15.33 -46.96 -4.13
C ASP A 22 14.25 -47.63 -3.28
N ILE A 23 14.03 -47.15 -2.05
CA ILE A 23 12.98 -47.66 -1.16
C ILE A 23 11.59 -47.44 -1.78
N VAL A 24 11.32 -46.26 -2.34
CA VAL A 24 10.02 -45.92 -2.96
C VAL A 24 9.73 -46.78 -4.20
N THR A 25 10.76 -47.18 -4.94
CA THR A 25 10.59 -48.04 -6.14
C THR A 25 10.40 -49.52 -5.81
N MET A 26 10.65 -49.94 -4.57
CA MET A 26 10.37 -51.31 -4.12
C MET A 26 8.87 -51.57 -3.99
N ASP A 27 8.46 -52.79 -4.34
CA ASP A 27 7.10 -53.24 -4.08
C ASP A 27 6.81 -53.30 -2.57
N THR A 28 5.52 -53.30 -2.23
CA THR A 28 5.06 -53.29 -0.82
C THR A 28 5.64 -54.47 -0.04
N SER A 29 5.74 -55.65 -0.65
CA SER A 29 6.32 -56.86 -0.06
C SER A 29 7.82 -56.70 0.23
N GLY A 30 8.58 -56.09 -0.69
CA GLY A 30 9.99 -55.79 -0.53
C GLY A 30 10.25 -54.81 0.62
N ARG A 31 9.47 -53.73 0.70
CA ARG A 31 9.55 -52.76 1.80
C ARG A 31 9.20 -53.37 3.17
N LYS A 32 8.18 -54.24 3.23
CA LYS A 32 7.84 -54.99 4.45
C LYS A 32 8.97 -55.91 4.91
N ARG A 33 9.58 -56.64 3.97
CA ARG A 33 10.72 -57.51 4.28
C ARG A 33 11.88 -56.70 4.85
N MET A 34 12.23 -55.60 4.18
CA MET A 34 13.29 -54.70 4.61
C MET A 34 13.02 -54.12 6.02
N MET A 35 11.78 -53.74 6.33
CA MET A 35 11.40 -53.28 7.67
C MET A 35 11.64 -54.35 8.74
N ARG A 36 11.24 -55.60 8.48
CA ARG A 36 11.45 -56.72 9.42
C ARG A 36 12.93 -57.03 9.61
N ASP A 37 13.72 -56.99 8.54
CA ASP A 37 15.16 -57.20 8.60
C ASP A 37 15.83 -56.10 9.46
N LEU A 38 15.43 -54.84 9.28
CA LEU A 38 15.90 -53.73 10.09
C LEU A 38 15.47 -53.83 11.56
N ASP A 39 14.24 -54.26 11.87
CA ASP A 39 13.79 -54.54 13.25
C ASP A 39 14.66 -55.62 13.91
N ASN A 40 14.98 -56.69 13.17
CA ASN A 40 15.87 -57.76 13.65
C ASN A 40 17.30 -57.27 13.88
N TYR A 41 17.84 -56.45 12.97
CA TYR A 41 19.17 -55.86 13.11
C TYR A 41 19.25 -54.90 14.28
N TYR A 42 18.25 -54.03 14.47
CA TYR A 42 18.19 -53.10 15.59
C TYR A 42 18.23 -53.85 16.94
N SER A 43 17.40 -54.88 17.09
CA SER A 43 17.35 -55.70 18.31
C SER A 43 18.67 -56.44 18.56
N THR A 44 19.23 -57.07 17.51
CA THR A 44 20.45 -57.89 17.65
C THR A 44 21.68 -57.03 17.95
N ILE A 45 21.82 -55.88 17.28
CA ILE A 45 22.92 -54.96 17.53
C ILE A 45 22.84 -54.41 18.94
N GLY A 46 21.68 -53.86 19.33
CA GLY A 46 21.50 -53.20 20.62
C GLY A 46 21.67 -54.12 21.83
N THR A 47 21.27 -55.40 21.72
CA THR A 47 21.27 -56.33 22.86
C THR A 47 22.48 -57.25 22.93
N ARG A 48 23.11 -57.59 21.80
CA ARG A 48 24.13 -58.67 21.74
C ARG A 48 25.46 -58.25 21.13
N CYS A 49 25.48 -57.25 20.25
CA CYS A 49 26.68 -56.93 19.47
C CYS A 49 27.34 -55.60 19.82
N SER A 50 26.71 -54.74 20.63
CA SER A 50 27.22 -53.41 21.01
C SER A 50 28.68 -53.42 21.50
N ASP A 51 29.01 -54.29 22.46
CA ASP A 51 30.37 -54.37 23.03
C ASP A 51 31.41 -54.96 22.08
N LYS A 52 30.96 -55.76 21.10
CA LYS A 52 31.84 -56.46 20.15
C LYS A 52 32.19 -55.61 18.93
N ILE A 53 31.32 -54.66 18.57
CA ILE A 53 31.54 -53.73 17.46
C ILE A 53 32.13 -52.40 17.97
N GLY A 54 31.94 -52.10 19.26
CA GLY A 54 32.28 -50.83 19.87
C GLY A 54 31.02 -49.98 20.05
N MET A 55 30.85 -49.44 21.26
CA MET A 55 29.60 -48.76 21.66
C MET A 55 29.22 -47.59 20.75
N GLU A 56 30.19 -46.77 20.34
CA GLU A 56 29.94 -45.63 19.42
C GLU A 56 29.52 -46.10 18.03
N MET A 57 30.16 -47.14 17.48
CA MET A 57 29.81 -47.69 16.18
C MET A 57 28.43 -48.35 16.21
N ALA A 58 28.11 -49.06 17.29
CA ALA A 58 26.79 -49.64 17.51
C ALA A 58 25.71 -48.56 17.62
N LYS A 59 25.98 -47.48 18.36
CA LYS A 59 25.06 -46.33 18.50
C LYS A 59 24.78 -45.65 17.15
N SER A 60 25.80 -45.37 16.35
CA SER A 60 25.62 -44.82 14.99
C SER A 60 24.84 -45.79 14.09
N ALA A 61 25.11 -47.11 14.14
CA ALA A 61 24.34 -48.07 13.36
C ALA A 61 22.87 -48.15 13.77
N LEU A 62 22.56 -48.13 15.07
CA LEU A 62 21.17 -48.10 15.57
C LEU A 62 20.44 -46.83 15.11
N ALA A 63 21.11 -45.68 15.17
CA ALA A 63 20.59 -44.42 14.66
C ALA A 63 20.28 -44.49 13.15
N ASN A 64 21.21 -45.00 12.34
CA ASN A 64 21.02 -45.18 10.91
C ASN A 64 19.90 -46.17 10.57
N ILE A 65 19.79 -47.28 11.31
CA ILE A 65 18.69 -48.24 11.18
C ILE A 65 17.35 -47.56 11.48
N LYS A 66 17.28 -46.74 12.54
CA LYS A 66 16.06 -46.01 12.92
C LYS A 66 15.62 -45.02 11.84
N LEU A 67 16.57 -44.31 11.24
CA LEU A 67 16.30 -43.42 10.11
C LEU A 67 15.81 -44.20 8.89
N ALA A 68 16.38 -45.37 8.59
CA ALA A 68 15.92 -46.22 7.50
C ALA A 68 14.49 -46.76 7.74
N GLN A 69 14.15 -47.15 8.97
CA GLN A 69 12.79 -47.51 9.34
C GLN A 69 11.81 -46.33 9.14
N LEU A 70 12.21 -45.11 9.52
CA LEU A 70 11.41 -43.91 9.29
C LEU A 70 11.16 -43.66 7.79
N LYS A 71 12.19 -43.81 6.94
CA LYS A 71 12.06 -43.71 5.48
C LYS A 71 11.09 -44.71 4.89
N ILE A 72 11.18 -45.98 5.30
CA ILE A 72 10.25 -47.02 4.84
C ILE A 72 8.82 -46.67 5.29
N SER A 73 8.66 -46.22 6.53
CA SER A 73 7.34 -45.83 7.07
C SER A 73 6.77 -44.60 6.34
N LEU A 74 7.62 -43.62 5.96
CA LEU A 74 7.22 -42.47 5.15
C LEU A 74 6.71 -42.93 3.78
N SER A 75 7.39 -43.91 3.16
CA SER A 75 6.97 -44.44 1.86
C SER A 75 5.58 -45.08 1.93
N PHE A 76 5.27 -45.81 3.02
CA PHE A 76 3.94 -46.38 3.24
C PHE A 76 2.89 -45.31 3.52
N ARG A 77 3.24 -44.29 4.30
CA ARG A 77 2.36 -43.15 4.60
C ARG A 77 1.92 -42.45 3.30
N LYS A 78 2.87 -42.09 2.43
CA LYS A 78 2.58 -41.46 1.14
C LYS A 78 1.78 -42.35 0.19
N GLU A 79 1.95 -43.67 0.27
CA GLU A 79 1.15 -44.61 -0.50
C GLU A 79 -0.30 -44.68 0.01
N SER A 80 -0.49 -44.64 1.34
CA SER A 80 -1.81 -44.65 1.99
C SER A 80 -2.63 -43.37 1.77
N GLU A 81 -1.98 -42.24 1.51
CA GLU A 81 -2.65 -40.98 1.11
C GLU A 81 -3.30 -41.09 -0.27
N ASN A 82 -2.78 -41.97 -1.14
CA ASN A 82 -3.23 -42.14 -2.52
C ASN A 82 -4.12 -43.38 -2.73
N LYS A 83 -4.12 -44.33 -1.80
CA LYS A 83 -4.88 -45.60 -1.87
C LYS A 83 -5.28 -46.08 -0.48
N THR A 84 -6.48 -46.66 -0.34
CA THR A 84 -6.88 -47.34 0.89
C THR A 84 -6.04 -48.60 1.10
N ILE A 85 -5.11 -48.58 2.04
CA ILE A 85 -4.29 -49.73 2.42
C ILE A 85 -4.94 -50.39 3.65
N ASP A 86 -5.67 -51.48 3.46
CA ASP A 86 -6.25 -52.30 4.54
C ASP A 86 -5.23 -53.37 4.98
N ASP A 87 -4.14 -52.92 5.61
CA ASP A 87 -3.06 -53.80 6.06
C ASP A 87 -2.58 -53.37 7.46
N GLN A 88 -2.99 -54.15 8.47
CA GLN A 88 -2.70 -53.88 9.88
C GLN A 88 -1.19 -53.79 10.17
N GLU A 89 -0.35 -54.50 9.41
CA GLU A 89 1.10 -54.46 9.58
C GLU A 89 1.67 -53.11 9.11
N ILE A 90 1.16 -52.57 8.01
CA ILE A 90 1.57 -51.27 7.48
C ILE A 90 1.10 -50.15 8.42
N GLU A 91 -0.13 -50.24 8.94
CA GLU A 91 -0.65 -49.28 9.91
C GLU A 91 0.22 -49.21 11.17
N GLN A 92 0.70 -50.36 11.65
CA GLN A 92 1.66 -50.41 12.78
C GLN A 92 2.98 -49.73 12.43
N TYR A 93 3.53 -49.95 11.23
CA TYR A 93 4.77 -49.29 10.80
C TYR A 93 4.62 -47.77 10.69
N VAL A 94 3.52 -47.27 10.13
CA VAL A 94 3.26 -45.82 10.01
C VAL A 94 3.10 -45.16 11.38
N ARG A 95 2.49 -45.86 12.35
CA ARG A 95 2.33 -45.34 13.72
C ARG A 95 3.61 -45.36 14.58
N LYS A 96 4.72 -45.93 14.11
CA LYS A 96 5.99 -46.00 14.87
C LYS A 96 6.69 -44.64 15.06
N PHE A 97 6.31 -43.62 14.30
CA PHE A 97 7.00 -42.32 14.23
C PHE A 97 6.03 -41.14 14.35
N THR A 98 6.52 -39.99 14.81
CA THR A 98 5.72 -38.77 14.99
C THR A 98 5.60 -37.99 13.67
N ASP A 99 4.59 -37.12 13.54
CA ASP A 99 4.44 -36.24 12.38
C ASP A 99 5.66 -35.32 12.18
N ASP A 100 6.25 -34.84 13.28
CA ASP A 100 7.48 -34.06 13.27
C ASP A 100 8.66 -34.85 12.67
N GLU A 101 8.80 -36.15 13.04
CA GLU A 101 9.82 -37.04 12.49
C GLU A 101 9.63 -37.21 10.97
N TYR A 102 8.37 -37.36 10.51
CA TYR A 102 8.04 -37.48 9.10
C TYR A 102 8.37 -36.22 8.28
N GLU A 103 7.98 -35.04 8.78
CA GLU A 103 8.27 -33.77 8.12
C GLU A 103 9.79 -33.55 8.01
N ALA A 104 10.53 -33.85 9.08
CA ALA A 104 11.98 -33.69 9.11
C ALA A 104 12.69 -34.62 8.10
N VAL A 105 12.30 -35.91 8.03
CA VAL A 105 12.91 -36.84 7.07
C VAL A 105 12.52 -36.50 5.63
N GLU A 106 11.32 -35.98 5.39
CA GLU A 106 10.87 -35.60 4.06
C GLU A 106 11.70 -34.44 3.50
N LYS A 107 11.93 -33.40 4.32
CA LYS A 107 12.82 -32.28 3.96
C LYS A 107 14.25 -32.76 3.71
N LEU A 108 14.76 -33.67 4.55
CA LEU A 108 16.11 -34.23 4.36
C LEU A 108 16.21 -35.04 3.06
N GLU A 109 15.25 -35.90 2.76
CA GLU A 109 15.31 -36.80 1.61
C GLU A 109 14.97 -36.10 0.27
N HIS A 110 14.47 -34.86 0.29
CA HIS A 110 14.40 -34.02 -0.90
C HIS A 110 15.76 -33.95 -1.62
N PHE A 111 16.86 -33.98 -0.87
CA PHE A 111 18.24 -33.93 -1.38
C PHE A 111 18.91 -35.31 -1.49
N SER A 112 18.16 -36.42 -1.47
CA SER A 112 18.73 -37.78 -1.45
C SER A 112 19.60 -38.10 -2.67
N LYS A 113 19.39 -37.42 -3.81
CA LYS A 113 20.22 -37.58 -5.02
C LYS A 113 21.70 -37.30 -4.78
N ILE A 114 22.05 -36.50 -3.77
CA ILE A 114 23.45 -36.18 -3.41
C ILE A 114 24.15 -37.40 -2.78
N ASP A 115 23.40 -38.32 -2.17
CA ASP A 115 23.97 -39.48 -1.47
C ASP A 115 24.66 -40.47 -2.41
N SER A 116 24.15 -40.62 -3.64
CA SER A 116 24.74 -41.49 -4.67
C SER A 116 25.86 -40.83 -5.47
N MET A 117 26.06 -39.52 -5.33
CA MET A 117 27.09 -38.79 -6.06
C MET A 117 28.45 -38.93 -5.36
N ASN A 118 29.50 -39.08 -6.18
CA ASN A 118 30.88 -38.93 -5.74
C ASN A 118 31.42 -37.56 -6.18
N SER A 119 32.57 -37.18 -5.64
CA SER A 119 33.19 -35.87 -5.87
C SER A 119 33.50 -35.63 -7.37
N GLU A 120 33.76 -36.70 -8.13
CA GLU A 120 34.00 -36.66 -9.58
C GLU A 120 32.71 -36.47 -10.40
N SER A 121 31.59 -37.07 -9.99
CA SER A 121 30.26 -36.83 -10.58
C SER A 121 29.83 -35.39 -10.33
N ILE A 122 29.92 -34.90 -9.08
CA ILE A 122 29.61 -33.51 -8.74
C ILE A 122 30.45 -32.55 -9.59
N ARG A 123 31.76 -32.81 -9.69
CA ARG A 123 32.68 -32.03 -10.53
C ARG A 123 32.31 -32.03 -12.01
N THR A 124 32.01 -33.19 -12.59
CA THR A 124 31.66 -33.32 -14.01
C THR A 124 30.36 -32.59 -14.31
N LEU A 125 29.40 -32.65 -13.38
CA LEU A 125 28.11 -31.97 -13.49
C LEU A 125 28.27 -30.44 -13.34
N LEU A 126 29.17 -29.97 -12.48
CA LEU A 126 29.56 -28.55 -12.39
C LEU A 126 30.26 -28.06 -13.68
N ILE A 127 31.08 -28.90 -14.33
CA ILE A 127 31.73 -28.57 -15.61
C ILE A 127 30.71 -28.51 -16.76
N ASN A 128 29.77 -29.46 -16.80
CA ASN A 128 28.81 -29.60 -17.89
C ASN A 128 27.62 -28.62 -17.82
N ARG A 129 27.51 -27.81 -16.75
CA ARG A 129 26.38 -26.90 -16.49
C ARG A 129 25.03 -27.61 -16.57
N ASP A 130 24.93 -28.81 -15.99
CA ASP A 130 23.65 -29.51 -15.95
C ASP A 130 22.70 -28.77 -14.98
N ASP A 131 21.73 -28.09 -15.58
CA ASP A 131 20.94 -27.03 -14.99
C ASP A 131 20.10 -27.50 -13.78
N GLN A 132 19.88 -28.81 -13.65
CA GLN A 132 19.17 -29.44 -12.54
C GLN A 132 20.00 -29.53 -11.26
N ILE A 133 21.32 -29.74 -11.35
CA ILE A 133 22.19 -29.93 -10.17
C ILE A 133 22.75 -28.61 -9.69
N TYR A 134 23.02 -27.68 -10.60
CA TYR A 134 23.28 -26.30 -10.20
C TYR A 134 22.07 -25.73 -9.45
N ARG A 135 20.84 -25.99 -9.93
CA ARG A 135 19.62 -25.68 -9.18
C ARG A 135 19.54 -26.41 -7.85
N LEU A 136 19.77 -27.73 -7.80
CA LEU A 136 19.73 -28.49 -6.54
C LEU A 136 20.77 -28.00 -5.51
N ILE A 137 21.99 -27.69 -5.92
CA ILE A 137 23.06 -27.18 -5.04
C ILE A 137 22.75 -25.73 -4.62
N LYS A 138 22.18 -24.91 -5.52
CA LYS A 138 21.75 -23.54 -5.23
C LYS A 138 20.53 -23.51 -4.32
N GLU A 139 19.52 -24.35 -4.55
CA GLU A 139 18.36 -24.59 -3.68
C GLU A 139 18.84 -25.10 -2.33
N TRP A 140 19.74 -26.09 -2.30
CA TRP A 140 20.32 -26.58 -1.05
C TRP A 140 21.06 -25.47 -0.29
N TYR A 141 21.84 -24.63 -0.97
CA TYR A 141 22.56 -23.50 -0.36
C TYR A 141 21.60 -22.40 0.11
N ASN A 142 20.63 -21.99 -0.71
CA ASN A 142 19.66 -20.94 -0.40
C ASN A 142 18.67 -21.37 0.69
N GLU A 143 18.18 -22.61 0.65
CA GLU A 143 17.23 -23.14 1.64
C GLU A 143 17.90 -23.64 2.92
N ASN A 144 19.18 -24.04 2.91
CA ASN A 144 19.85 -24.59 4.09
C ASN A 144 21.01 -23.76 4.68
N MET A 145 21.61 -22.74 4.04
CA MET A 145 22.65 -21.94 4.76
C MET A 145 22.07 -20.93 5.76
N GLU A 146 20.93 -20.28 5.47
CA GLU A 146 20.24 -19.45 6.48
C GLU A 146 19.47 -20.30 7.51
N ASN A 147 19.15 -21.55 7.18
CA ASN A 147 18.20 -22.38 7.92
C ASN A 147 18.77 -23.71 8.44
N PHE A 148 20.08 -23.98 8.42
CA PHE A 148 20.60 -25.24 8.99
C PHE A 148 20.70 -25.19 10.51
N LEU A 149 21.16 -24.06 11.07
CA LEU A 149 21.02 -23.81 12.51
C LEU A 149 19.55 -23.81 12.90
N SER A 150 18.65 -23.27 12.06
CA SER A 150 17.21 -23.29 12.29
C SER A 150 16.55 -24.65 12.07
N THR A 151 17.07 -25.56 11.24
CA THR A 151 16.52 -26.92 11.05
C THR A 151 16.91 -27.81 12.23
N ILE A 152 18.09 -27.57 12.82
CA ILE A 152 18.47 -28.11 14.13
C ILE A 152 17.72 -27.39 15.27
N ASP A 153 17.48 -26.08 15.20
CA ASP A 153 16.65 -25.32 16.15
C ASP A 153 15.14 -25.65 16.04
N ILE A 154 14.66 -26.10 14.89
CA ILE A 154 13.30 -26.62 14.67
C ILE A 154 13.16 -27.98 15.36
N LEU A 155 14.24 -28.75 15.50
CA LEU A 155 14.28 -29.92 16.40
C LEU A 155 14.36 -29.50 17.88
N SER A 156 14.76 -28.25 18.17
CA SER A 156 14.75 -27.63 19.50
C SER A 156 13.34 -27.16 19.87
N GLY A 157 12.40 -28.09 19.92
CA GLY A 157 10.99 -27.83 20.21
C GLY A 157 10.01 -28.86 19.62
N LYS A 158 10.47 -29.66 18.66
CA LYS A 158 9.71 -30.77 18.05
C LYS A 158 10.00 -32.11 18.72
N ASN A 159 9.04 -33.03 18.67
CA ASN A 159 9.15 -34.34 19.33
C ASN A 159 9.86 -35.36 18.42
N VAL A 160 11.16 -35.14 18.19
CA VAL A 160 12.03 -36.02 17.39
C VAL A 160 13.01 -36.74 18.30
N ARG A 161 13.11 -38.07 18.15
CA ARG A 161 14.04 -38.87 18.97
C ARG A 161 15.50 -38.56 18.65
N GLY A 162 16.33 -38.47 19.68
CA GLY A 162 17.76 -38.12 19.56
C GLY A 162 18.57 -39.04 18.64
N GLU A 163 18.22 -40.33 18.53
CA GLU A 163 18.84 -41.26 17.58
C GLU A 163 18.58 -40.85 16.11
N ILE A 164 17.37 -40.37 15.81
CA ILE A 164 17.00 -39.91 14.47
C ILE A 164 17.69 -38.58 14.17
N SER A 165 17.69 -37.65 15.13
CA SER A 165 18.43 -36.38 15.02
C SER A 165 19.91 -36.62 14.72
N GLN A 166 20.56 -37.53 15.46
CA GLN A 166 21.96 -37.89 15.25
C GLN A 166 22.23 -38.43 13.83
N ALA A 167 21.38 -39.34 13.33
CA ALA A 167 21.53 -39.89 11.99
C ALA A 167 21.29 -38.85 10.89
N MET A 168 20.32 -37.94 11.10
CA MET A 168 20.04 -36.84 10.17
C MET A 168 21.22 -35.86 10.10
N GLU A 169 21.81 -35.51 11.25
CA GLU A 169 23.01 -34.69 11.31
C GLU A 169 24.20 -35.33 10.59
N GLU A 170 24.41 -36.63 10.79
CA GLU A 170 25.49 -37.37 10.12
C GLU A 170 25.31 -37.38 8.59
N LYS A 171 24.09 -37.68 8.11
CA LYS A 171 23.77 -37.61 6.68
C LYS A 171 24.01 -36.22 6.09
N TYR A 172 23.58 -35.18 6.80
CA TYR A 172 23.83 -33.80 6.37
C TYR A 172 25.32 -33.50 6.26
N ARG A 173 26.11 -33.80 7.30
CA ARG A 173 27.56 -33.57 7.31
C ARG A 173 28.23 -34.28 6.13
N ASN A 174 27.86 -35.52 5.88
CA ASN A 174 28.40 -36.30 4.76
C ASN A 174 28.05 -35.69 3.40
N ARG A 175 26.82 -35.22 3.19
CA ARG A 175 26.42 -34.54 1.95
C ARG A 175 27.17 -33.22 1.77
N PHE A 176 27.27 -32.42 2.82
CA PHE A 176 28.02 -31.16 2.78
C PHE A 176 29.49 -31.39 2.47
N GLN A 177 30.10 -32.40 3.09
CA GLN A 177 31.48 -32.79 2.81
C GLN A 177 31.64 -33.21 1.34
N LYS A 178 30.76 -34.04 0.80
CA LYS A 178 30.79 -34.44 -0.62
C LYS A 178 30.67 -33.25 -1.57
N ILE A 179 29.76 -32.31 -1.29
CA ILE A 179 29.62 -31.07 -2.07
C ILE A 179 30.91 -30.26 -1.99
N THR A 180 31.46 -30.09 -0.78
CA THR A 180 32.70 -29.36 -0.53
C THR A 180 33.86 -29.98 -1.29
N GLU A 181 34.02 -31.30 -1.22
CA GLU A 181 35.04 -32.04 -1.96
C GLU A 181 34.85 -31.95 -3.48
N GLY A 182 33.61 -32.00 -3.96
CA GLY A 182 33.28 -31.82 -5.38
C GLY A 182 33.61 -30.41 -5.88
N VAL A 183 33.32 -29.38 -5.09
CA VAL A 183 33.67 -27.98 -5.36
C VAL A 183 35.18 -27.78 -5.31
N ILE A 184 35.88 -28.31 -4.30
CA ILE A 184 37.35 -28.27 -4.22
C ILE A 184 37.96 -28.96 -5.44
N SER A 185 37.45 -30.14 -5.84
CA SER A 185 37.92 -30.86 -7.02
C SER A 185 37.67 -30.07 -8.31
N PHE A 186 36.54 -29.38 -8.41
CA PHE A 186 36.24 -28.46 -9.51
C PHE A 186 37.21 -27.27 -9.56
N ILE A 187 37.51 -26.67 -8.42
CA ILE A 187 38.45 -25.56 -8.26
C ILE A 187 39.88 -25.97 -8.68
N GLN A 188 40.30 -27.17 -8.32
CA GLN A 188 41.66 -27.66 -8.53
C GLN A 188 41.99 -27.95 -10.00
N ILE A 189 40.99 -28.25 -10.85
CA ILE A 189 41.21 -28.56 -12.28
C ILE A 189 41.53 -27.31 -13.10
N ASP A 190 40.85 -26.20 -12.82
CA ASP A 190 41.12 -24.92 -13.46
C ASP A 190 40.78 -23.80 -12.48
N PRO A 191 41.78 -23.17 -11.82
CA PRO A 191 41.58 -22.00 -10.98
C PRO A 191 40.90 -20.83 -11.73
N GLY A 192 40.97 -20.82 -13.06
CA GLY A 192 40.23 -19.89 -13.92
C GLY A 192 38.72 -20.15 -13.98
N GLN A 193 38.24 -21.35 -13.61
CA GLN A 193 36.81 -21.64 -13.44
C GLN A 193 36.23 -20.98 -12.19
N ILE A 194 37.00 -20.84 -11.08
CA ILE A 194 36.64 -19.92 -9.98
C ILE A 194 36.43 -18.54 -10.57
N LYS A 195 37.40 -18.07 -11.36
CA LYS A 195 37.28 -16.76 -12.01
C LYS A 195 36.03 -16.68 -12.90
N LYS A 196 35.57 -17.76 -13.54
CA LYS A 196 34.30 -17.77 -14.31
C LYS A 196 33.05 -17.82 -13.43
N LEU A 197 33.07 -18.61 -12.35
CA LEU A 197 31.97 -18.75 -11.39
C LEU A 197 31.77 -17.41 -10.64
N PHE A 198 32.86 -16.82 -10.18
CA PHE A 198 32.92 -15.49 -9.58
C PHE A 198 32.87 -14.36 -10.59
N ASN A 199 33.26 -14.51 -11.86
CA ASN A 199 33.04 -13.45 -12.86
C ASN A 199 31.55 -13.22 -13.07
N ASN A 200 30.70 -14.25 -12.97
CA ASN A 200 29.26 -14.04 -13.01
C ASN A 200 28.79 -13.25 -11.77
N TYR A 201 29.30 -13.56 -10.57
CA TYR A 201 28.97 -12.78 -9.36
C TYR A 201 29.59 -11.38 -9.36
N GLU A 202 30.84 -11.20 -9.77
CA GLU A 202 31.54 -9.93 -9.89
C GLU A 202 30.93 -9.08 -10.99
N ARG A 203 30.49 -9.69 -12.11
CA ARG A 203 29.72 -9.01 -13.15
C ARG A 203 28.35 -8.61 -12.64
N VAL A 204 27.62 -9.48 -11.94
CA VAL A 204 26.32 -9.14 -11.32
C VAL A 204 26.47 -8.05 -10.25
N LEU A 205 27.51 -8.10 -9.41
CA LEU A 205 27.81 -7.06 -8.41
C LEU A 205 28.22 -5.75 -9.07
N LYS A 206 29.04 -5.79 -10.14
CA LYS A 206 29.38 -4.59 -10.92
C LYS A 206 28.18 -4.00 -11.62
N ILE A 207 27.30 -4.83 -12.16
CA ILE A 207 26.03 -4.39 -12.76
C ILE A 207 25.15 -3.78 -11.68
N SER A 208 24.96 -4.46 -10.53
CA SER A 208 24.19 -3.93 -9.40
C SER A 208 24.74 -2.61 -8.89
N LEU A 209 26.06 -2.46 -8.80
CA LEU A 209 26.72 -1.24 -8.35
C LEU A 209 26.64 -0.13 -9.40
N ASP A 210 26.77 -0.44 -10.70
CA ASP A 210 26.60 0.53 -11.79
C ASP A 210 25.15 1.02 -11.88
N LEU A 211 24.18 0.12 -11.67
CA LEU A 211 22.76 0.45 -11.57
C LEU A 211 22.47 1.32 -10.35
N GLU A 212 22.99 0.96 -9.18
CA GLU A 212 22.83 1.75 -7.96
C GLU A 212 23.44 3.15 -8.12
N ASN A 213 24.64 3.25 -8.70
CA ASN A 213 25.28 4.53 -8.96
C ASN A 213 24.49 5.39 -9.95
N LYS A 214 23.99 4.79 -11.04
CA LYS A 214 23.15 5.50 -12.03
C LYS A 214 21.82 5.92 -11.43
N ARG A 215 21.14 5.03 -10.71
CA ARG A 215 19.88 5.32 -10.01
C ARG A 215 20.09 6.45 -9.00
N SER A 216 21.09 6.32 -8.12
CA SER A 216 21.39 7.34 -7.12
C SER A 216 21.75 8.68 -7.75
N LYS A 217 22.46 8.68 -8.89
CA LYS A 217 22.72 9.89 -9.65
C LYS A 217 21.42 10.52 -10.17
N ILE A 218 20.53 9.75 -10.79
CA ILE A 218 19.25 10.26 -11.30
C ILE A 218 18.35 10.71 -10.14
N GLU A 219 18.32 9.98 -9.03
CA GLU A 219 17.57 10.31 -7.82
C GLU A 219 18.07 11.61 -7.18
N ASN A 220 19.39 11.81 -7.10
CA ASN A 220 19.99 13.06 -6.63
C ASN A 220 19.66 14.22 -7.58
N GLU A 221 19.77 14.01 -8.90
CA GLU A 221 19.41 15.03 -9.90
C GLU A 221 17.91 15.40 -9.80
N LEU A 222 17.02 14.41 -9.65
CA LEU A 222 15.58 14.64 -9.43
C LEU A 222 15.32 15.37 -8.12
N THR A 223 16.02 15.00 -7.05
CA THR A 223 15.88 15.65 -5.74
C THR A 223 16.36 17.09 -5.81
N GLU A 224 17.54 17.35 -6.37
CA GLU A 224 18.06 18.71 -6.56
C GLU A 224 17.15 19.58 -7.42
N MET A 225 16.55 19.00 -8.47
CA MET A 225 15.56 19.69 -9.29
C MET A 225 14.32 20.08 -8.46
N LEU A 226 13.80 19.16 -7.65
CA LEU A 226 12.56 19.36 -6.88
C LEU A 226 12.75 20.22 -5.62
N SER A 227 13.93 20.19 -5.00
CA SER A 227 14.28 21.02 -3.84
C SER A 227 15.08 22.27 -4.22
N GLY A 228 15.21 22.55 -5.52
CA GLY A 228 16.06 23.60 -6.04
C GLY A 228 15.39 24.97 -5.98
N ASN A 229 16.20 26.00 -5.69
CA ASN A 229 15.77 27.41 -5.70
C ASN A 229 15.11 27.83 -7.04
N GLU A 230 15.42 27.16 -8.15
CA GLU A 230 14.82 27.44 -9.45
C GLU A 230 13.31 27.16 -9.47
N LEU A 231 12.86 26.03 -8.91
CA LEU A 231 11.44 25.66 -8.89
C LEU A 231 10.66 26.57 -7.94
N ASP A 232 11.24 26.92 -6.80
CA ASP A 232 10.66 27.89 -5.85
C ASP A 232 10.51 29.28 -6.48
N GLN A 233 11.51 29.74 -7.26
CA GLN A 233 11.41 31.01 -7.98
C GLN A 233 10.27 30.98 -9.01
N ILE A 234 10.11 29.88 -9.73
CA ILE A 234 9.02 29.71 -10.68
C ILE A 234 7.66 29.71 -9.95
N TYR A 235 7.54 28.98 -8.85
CA TYR A 235 6.31 28.95 -8.03
C TYR A 235 5.97 30.31 -7.41
N ASN A 236 6.98 31.08 -7.00
CA ASN A 236 6.76 32.45 -6.53
C ASN A 236 6.18 33.34 -7.63
N LYS A 237 6.65 33.23 -8.88
CA LYS A 237 6.06 33.94 -10.03
C LYS A 237 4.62 33.49 -10.30
N VAL A 238 4.33 32.19 -10.20
CA VAL A 238 2.93 31.69 -10.35
C VAL A 238 2.03 32.19 -9.24
N MET A 239 2.52 32.20 -8.00
CA MET A 239 1.81 32.73 -6.84
C MET A 239 1.56 34.23 -7.00
N GLU A 240 2.54 35.01 -7.49
CA GLU A 240 2.36 36.43 -7.79
C GLU A 240 1.23 36.66 -8.82
N ALA A 241 1.22 35.92 -9.93
CA ALA A 241 0.15 35.98 -10.92
C ALA A 241 -1.22 35.62 -10.32
N THR A 242 -1.26 34.60 -9.46
CA THR A 242 -2.47 34.13 -8.78
C THR A 242 -2.98 35.14 -7.75
N VAL A 243 -2.07 35.83 -7.04
CA VAL A 243 -2.39 36.89 -6.09
C VAL A 243 -2.91 38.13 -6.80
N LEU A 244 -2.31 38.50 -7.94
CA LEU A 244 -2.80 39.61 -8.77
C LEU A 244 -4.23 39.34 -9.26
N LEU A 245 -4.52 38.10 -9.69
CA LEU A 245 -5.88 37.68 -10.03
C LEU A 245 -6.82 37.77 -8.82
N LYS A 246 -6.42 37.21 -7.66
CA LYS A 246 -7.23 37.21 -6.43
C LYS A 246 -7.58 38.62 -5.95
N ASN A 247 -6.65 39.56 -6.11
CA ASN A 247 -6.84 40.97 -5.74
C ASN A 247 -7.62 41.77 -6.79
N ARG A 248 -8.07 41.14 -7.89
CA ARG A 248 -8.76 41.76 -9.02
C ARG A 248 -7.96 42.90 -9.66
N ASP A 249 -6.63 42.89 -9.54
CA ASP A 249 -5.75 43.88 -10.16
C ASP A 249 -5.49 43.52 -11.62
N MET A 250 -6.52 43.69 -12.44
CA MET A 250 -6.49 43.35 -13.86
C MET A 250 -5.52 44.21 -14.68
N ALA A 251 -5.11 45.38 -14.17
CA ALA A 251 -4.13 46.24 -14.81
C ALA A 251 -2.72 45.65 -14.66
N SER A 252 -2.32 45.31 -13.43
CA SER A 252 -1.04 44.66 -13.15
C SER A 252 -0.97 43.25 -13.73
N LEU A 253 -2.09 42.50 -13.72
CA LEU A 253 -2.16 41.17 -14.32
C LEU A 253 -1.98 41.21 -15.85
N LYS A 254 -2.54 42.21 -16.54
CA LYS A 254 -2.34 42.41 -18.00
C LYS A 254 -0.89 42.75 -18.36
N SER A 255 -0.15 43.38 -17.46
CA SER A 255 1.28 43.66 -17.62
C SER A 255 2.18 42.53 -17.11
N PHE A 256 1.63 41.54 -16.41
CA PHE A 256 2.40 40.41 -15.89
C PHE A 256 2.76 39.45 -17.03
N ASP A 257 4.05 39.14 -17.17
CA ASP A 257 4.53 38.21 -18.18
C ASP A 257 4.25 36.76 -17.76
N ILE A 258 3.05 36.26 -18.09
CA ILE A 258 2.66 34.86 -17.85
C ILE A 258 3.47 33.88 -18.70
N GLU A 259 3.98 34.30 -19.85
CA GLU A 259 4.69 33.39 -20.76
C GLU A 259 6.04 32.97 -20.20
N SER A 260 6.71 33.84 -19.43
CA SER A 260 7.97 33.52 -18.73
C SER A 260 7.82 32.30 -17.79
N PRO A 261 7.00 32.32 -16.72
CA PRO A 261 6.86 31.19 -15.81
C PRO A 261 6.25 29.96 -16.49
N LEU A 262 5.37 30.14 -17.48
CA LEU A 262 4.79 29.02 -18.23
C LEU A 262 5.84 28.28 -19.06
N LYS A 263 6.74 29.02 -19.72
CA LYS A 263 7.85 28.45 -20.49
C LYS A 263 8.88 27.79 -19.58
N GLU A 264 9.15 28.39 -18.42
CA GLU A 264 10.05 27.83 -17.40
C GLU A 264 9.50 26.50 -16.85
N LEU A 265 8.21 26.44 -16.45
CA LEU A 265 7.57 25.19 -16.00
C LEU A 265 7.54 24.11 -17.07
N LYS A 266 7.20 24.43 -18.33
CA LYS A 266 7.23 23.45 -19.44
C LYS A 266 8.63 22.92 -19.71
N THR A 267 9.63 23.79 -19.61
CA THR A 267 11.03 23.36 -19.77
C THR A 267 11.43 22.42 -18.63
N PHE A 268 10.98 22.70 -17.41
CA PHE A 268 11.22 21.87 -16.24
C PHE A 268 10.48 20.51 -16.34
N GLU A 269 9.23 20.52 -16.77
CA GLU A 269 8.42 19.32 -17.05
C GLU A 269 9.11 18.39 -18.07
N ILE A 270 9.63 18.96 -19.17
CA ILE A 270 10.38 18.19 -20.18
C ILE A 270 11.65 17.56 -19.58
N LYS A 271 12.39 18.30 -18.73
CA LYS A 271 13.59 17.77 -18.05
C LYS A 271 13.23 16.61 -17.12
N MET A 272 12.17 16.75 -16.32
CA MET A 272 11.65 15.70 -15.43
C MET A 272 11.23 14.46 -16.22
N LYS A 273 10.42 14.62 -17.27
CA LYS A 273 10.02 13.52 -18.17
C LYS A 273 11.22 12.84 -18.82
N GLY A 274 12.26 13.60 -19.17
CA GLY A 274 13.54 13.06 -19.64
C GLY A 274 14.20 12.13 -18.64
N LYS A 275 14.26 12.53 -17.36
CA LYS A 275 14.84 11.72 -16.28
C LYS A 275 14.01 10.48 -15.94
N ILE A 276 12.68 10.60 -15.97
CA ILE A 276 11.77 9.46 -15.81
C ILE A 276 11.96 8.46 -16.95
N ASN A 277 12.07 8.93 -18.20
CA ASN A 277 12.39 8.06 -19.34
C ASN A 277 13.78 7.40 -19.22
N GLU A 278 14.78 8.06 -18.64
CA GLU A 278 16.07 7.43 -18.34
C GLU A 278 15.90 6.25 -17.36
N LEU A 279 15.08 6.41 -16.31
CA LEU A 279 14.74 5.33 -15.37
C LEU A 279 13.96 4.19 -16.04
N GLU A 280 12.97 4.50 -16.88
CA GLU A 280 12.19 3.51 -17.62
C GLU A 280 13.05 2.71 -18.60
N ASN A 281 13.98 3.37 -19.29
CA ASN A 281 14.93 2.70 -20.19
C ASN A 281 15.86 1.76 -19.42
N GLU A 282 16.37 2.18 -18.26
CA GLU A 282 17.18 1.30 -17.40
C GLU A 282 16.36 0.13 -16.86
N MET A 283 15.10 0.33 -16.47
CA MET A 283 14.18 -0.75 -16.13
C MET A 283 13.93 -1.71 -17.31
N GLY A 284 13.84 -1.19 -18.54
CA GLY A 284 13.77 -2.00 -19.77
C GLY A 284 15.03 -2.82 -20.03
N ARG A 285 16.21 -2.26 -19.76
CA ARG A 285 17.50 -2.97 -19.83
C ARG A 285 17.59 -4.10 -18.80
N LEU A 286 17.12 -3.87 -17.57
CA LEU A 286 17.04 -4.91 -16.52
C LEU A 286 16.21 -6.13 -16.94
N ASN A 287 15.16 -5.90 -17.73
CA ASN A 287 14.29 -6.96 -18.22
C ASN A 287 14.82 -7.68 -19.46
N SER A 288 15.77 -7.07 -20.18
CA SER A 288 16.28 -7.59 -21.46
C SER A 288 17.71 -8.14 -21.39
N ASP A 289 18.50 -7.76 -20.39
CA ASP A 289 19.87 -8.24 -20.22
C ASP A 289 19.87 -9.73 -19.77
N PRO A 290 20.43 -10.65 -20.58
CA PRO A 290 20.47 -12.08 -20.26
C PRO A 290 21.22 -12.38 -18.95
N ASP A 291 22.27 -11.62 -18.64
CA ASP A 291 23.08 -11.83 -17.44
C ASP A 291 22.34 -11.40 -16.16
N ILE A 292 21.40 -10.44 -16.27
CA ILE A 292 20.52 -9.98 -15.19
C ILE A 292 19.28 -10.88 -15.06
N SER A 293 18.76 -11.36 -16.18
CA SER A 293 17.61 -12.28 -16.23
C SER A 293 17.86 -13.61 -15.50
N GLY A 294 19.13 -14.02 -15.39
CA GLY A 294 19.57 -15.21 -14.67
C GLY A 294 19.55 -15.08 -13.13
N ASN A 295 19.27 -13.89 -12.58
CA ASN A 295 19.16 -13.64 -11.14
C ASN A 295 17.84 -12.93 -10.78
N PRO A 296 16.74 -13.69 -10.63
CA PRO A 296 15.39 -13.13 -10.51
C PRO A 296 15.16 -12.28 -9.27
N GLU A 297 15.83 -12.58 -8.14
CA GLU A 297 15.68 -11.84 -6.87
C GLU A 297 16.28 -10.43 -6.95
N LEU A 298 17.51 -10.29 -7.46
CA LEU A 298 18.14 -8.98 -7.66
C LEU A 298 17.35 -8.12 -8.65
N ARG A 299 16.90 -8.73 -9.76
CA ARG A 299 16.05 -8.06 -10.74
C ARG A 299 14.75 -7.57 -10.11
N GLU A 300 14.07 -8.40 -9.34
CA GLU A 300 12.80 -8.04 -8.72
C GLU A 300 12.95 -6.88 -7.72
N ILE A 301 13.99 -6.91 -6.89
CA ILE A 301 14.27 -5.84 -5.93
C ILE A 301 14.55 -4.52 -6.65
N GLU A 302 15.40 -4.55 -7.68
CA GLU A 302 15.80 -3.32 -8.36
C GLU A 302 14.70 -2.75 -9.26
N VAL A 303 13.92 -3.61 -9.92
CA VAL A 303 12.70 -3.19 -10.65
C VAL A 303 11.71 -2.53 -9.70
N LYS A 304 11.45 -3.11 -8.53
CA LYS A 304 10.55 -2.50 -7.53
C LYS A 304 11.04 -1.12 -7.06
N ARG A 305 12.34 -0.96 -6.85
CA ARG A 305 12.93 0.34 -6.45
C ARG A 305 12.80 1.39 -7.53
N ILE A 306 13.15 1.06 -8.77
CA ILE A 306 13.02 1.99 -9.90
C ILE A 306 11.54 2.33 -10.15
N GLN A 307 10.65 1.34 -10.06
CA GLN A 307 9.20 1.57 -10.16
C GLN A 307 8.69 2.52 -9.08
N SER A 308 9.10 2.34 -7.82
CA SER A 308 8.73 3.25 -6.73
C SER A 308 9.21 4.67 -7.01
N LEU A 309 10.46 4.84 -7.47
CA LEU A 309 11.01 6.16 -7.77
C LEU A 309 10.29 6.85 -8.95
N ILE A 310 9.94 6.08 -9.99
CA ILE A 310 9.14 6.57 -11.13
C ILE A 310 7.75 7.00 -10.65
N GLN A 311 7.08 6.17 -9.83
CA GLN A 311 5.76 6.48 -9.29
C GLN A 311 5.79 7.76 -8.45
N ASP A 312 6.74 7.89 -7.53
CA ASP A 312 6.90 9.08 -6.69
C ASP A 312 7.20 10.33 -7.53
N SER A 313 8.04 10.20 -8.57
CA SER A 313 8.41 11.31 -9.45
C SER A 313 7.25 11.75 -10.34
N ASN A 314 6.48 10.80 -10.89
CA ASN A 314 5.26 11.08 -11.65
C ASN A 314 4.21 11.76 -10.77
N TYR A 315 3.99 11.25 -9.56
CA TYR A 315 3.05 11.83 -8.61
C TYR A 315 3.38 13.31 -8.31
N LYS A 316 4.67 13.64 -8.08
CA LYS A 316 5.09 15.04 -7.87
C LYS A 316 4.94 15.89 -9.13
N MET A 317 5.27 15.34 -10.30
CA MET A 317 5.13 16.06 -11.56
C MET A 317 3.66 16.42 -11.86
N GLU A 318 2.74 15.47 -11.68
CA GLU A 318 1.31 15.67 -11.91
C GLU A 318 0.72 16.70 -10.92
N ASN A 319 1.01 16.54 -9.62
CA ASN A 319 0.41 17.39 -8.58
C ASN A 319 1.03 18.79 -8.50
N ASP A 320 2.34 18.93 -8.72
CA ASP A 320 3.05 20.18 -8.43
C ASP A 320 3.40 20.96 -9.70
N ILE A 321 3.61 20.31 -10.86
CA ILE A 321 4.07 20.98 -12.08
C ILE A 321 2.93 21.12 -13.08
N GLU A 322 2.26 20.02 -13.42
CA GLU A 322 1.15 20.03 -14.39
C GLU A 322 -0.04 20.85 -13.87
N SER A 323 -0.32 20.80 -12.57
CA SER A 323 -1.29 21.66 -11.88
C SER A 323 -0.98 23.17 -12.04
N GLN A 324 0.30 23.55 -11.90
CA GLN A 324 0.72 24.96 -12.03
C GLN A 324 0.74 25.42 -13.49
N ILE A 325 1.11 24.55 -14.43
CA ILE A 325 0.99 24.79 -15.88
C ILE A 325 -0.49 24.99 -16.24
N SER A 326 -1.39 24.17 -15.70
CA SER A 326 -2.84 24.33 -15.88
C SER A 326 -3.30 25.69 -15.36
N THR A 327 -2.90 26.07 -14.13
CA THR A 327 -3.21 27.36 -13.52
C THR A 327 -2.75 28.54 -14.39
N LEU A 328 -1.50 28.54 -14.86
CA LEU A 328 -0.99 29.59 -15.75
C LEU A 328 -1.68 29.62 -17.11
N ASN A 329 -2.02 28.46 -17.68
CA ASN A 329 -2.80 28.40 -18.93
C ASN A 329 -4.20 28.99 -18.74
N THR A 330 -4.84 28.73 -17.60
CA THR A 330 -6.13 29.33 -17.22
C THR A 330 -6.00 30.84 -17.08
N LEU A 331 -4.97 31.32 -16.35
CA LEU A 331 -4.68 32.76 -16.22
C LEU A 331 -4.42 33.43 -17.57
N LYS A 332 -3.64 32.80 -18.45
CA LYS A 332 -3.37 33.28 -19.83
C LYS A 332 -4.67 33.44 -20.63
N LYS A 333 -5.56 32.46 -20.53
CA LYS A 333 -6.88 32.52 -21.19
C LYS A 333 -7.76 33.63 -20.57
N LEU A 334 -7.74 33.81 -19.24
CA LEU A 334 -8.48 34.88 -18.53
C LEU A 334 -8.06 36.28 -18.96
N ILE A 335 -6.74 36.53 -19.08
CA ILE A 335 -6.21 37.80 -19.59
C ILE A 335 -6.70 38.04 -21.03
N ALA A 336 -6.65 37.02 -21.89
CA ALA A 336 -7.08 37.13 -23.28
C ALA A 336 -8.58 37.45 -23.42
N VAL A 337 -9.43 36.89 -22.54
CA VAL A 337 -10.88 37.14 -22.54
C VAL A 337 -11.23 38.52 -21.95
N SER A 338 -10.47 39.01 -20.96
CA SER A 338 -10.64 40.37 -20.40
C SER A 338 -10.32 41.54 -21.37
N GLY A 339 -9.87 41.23 -22.59
CA GLY A 339 -9.73 42.16 -23.70
C GLY A 339 -10.95 42.21 -24.64
N LYS A 340 -11.94 41.32 -24.45
CA LYS A 340 -13.12 41.17 -25.32
C LYS A 340 -14.37 40.87 -24.51
N SER A 341 -14.99 41.88 -23.91
CA SER A 341 -16.40 41.76 -23.50
C SER A 341 -17.14 43.08 -23.73
N GLY A 342 -17.75 43.14 -24.92
CA GLY A 342 -18.94 43.93 -25.16
C GLY A 342 -20.18 43.15 -24.71
N THR A 343 -21.11 43.89 -24.11
CA THR A 343 -22.56 43.65 -23.96
C THR A 343 -23.14 42.31 -24.43
N GLY A 344 -23.73 41.56 -23.50
CA GLY A 344 -24.66 40.47 -23.80
C GLY A 344 -25.20 39.83 -22.53
N ALA A 345 -26.45 40.16 -22.18
CA ALA A 345 -27.19 39.62 -21.03
C ALA A 345 -27.75 38.23 -21.32
N PHE A 346 -27.73 37.32 -20.34
CA PHE A 346 -28.60 36.15 -20.22
C PHE A 346 -28.80 35.79 -18.73
N ASP A 347 -30.01 35.29 -18.41
CA ASP A 347 -30.60 35.13 -17.06
C ASP A 347 -29.73 34.36 -16.04
N SER A 348 -29.60 34.95 -14.85
CA SER A 348 -28.57 34.66 -13.84
C SER A 348 -29.11 34.01 -12.56
N THR A 349 -29.96 32.98 -12.63
CA THR A 349 -30.56 32.39 -11.41
C THR A 349 -30.03 31.03 -10.97
N PHE A 350 -29.20 30.31 -11.75
CA PHE A 350 -28.77 28.95 -11.37
C PHE A 350 -27.30 28.59 -11.64
N ALA A 351 -26.48 29.51 -12.16
CA ALA A 351 -25.07 29.20 -12.42
C ALA A 351 -24.21 29.65 -11.23
N CYS A 352 -23.57 28.70 -10.53
CA CYS A 352 -22.58 28.99 -9.50
C CYS A 352 -21.29 29.45 -10.20
N THR A 353 -20.65 30.52 -9.76
CA THR A 353 -19.32 30.85 -10.32
C THR A 353 -18.25 29.88 -9.77
N GLU A 354 -17.14 29.72 -10.48
CA GLU A 354 -15.99 28.91 -10.00
C GLU A 354 -15.52 29.34 -8.61
N GLU A 355 -15.48 30.66 -8.37
CA GLU A 355 -15.12 31.25 -7.08
C GLU A 355 -16.11 30.87 -5.97
N GLU A 356 -17.42 30.90 -6.26
CA GLU A 356 -18.46 30.51 -5.30
C GLU A 356 -18.43 29.02 -5.00
N ALA A 357 -18.21 28.18 -6.01
CA ALA A 357 -18.08 26.73 -5.86
C ALA A 357 -16.87 26.39 -4.98
N ARG A 358 -15.73 27.08 -5.17
CA ARG A 358 -14.52 26.88 -4.37
C ARG A 358 -14.67 27.38 -2.93
N ILE A 359 -15.35 28.50 -2.70
CA ILE A 359 -15.65 29.00 -1.34
C ILE A 359 -16.54 28.00 -0.58
N ARG A 360 -17.58 27.48 -1.24
CA ARG A 360 -18.48 26.47 -0.66
C ARG A 360 -17.73 25.17 -0.35
N GLU A 361 -16.82 24.75 -1.22
CA GLU A 361 -15.97 23.57 -1.00
C GLU A 361 -15.09 23.72 0.25
N VAL A 362 -14.40 24.85 0.42
CA VAL A 362 -13.58 25.11 1.60
C VAL A 362 -14.43 25.06 2.88
N ALA A 363 -15.59 25.72 2.88
CA ALA A 363 -16.51 25.70 4.02
C ALA A 363 -17.03 24.28 4.34
N PHE A 364 -17.24 23.47 3.31
CA PHE A 364 -17.66 22.08 3.44
C PHE A 364 -16.61 21.24 4.16
N PHE A 365 -15.34 21.31 3.73
CA PHE A 365 -14.25 20.54 4.33
C PHE A 365 -13.80 21.06 5.70
N GLU A 366 -13.87 22.38 5.97
CA GLU A 366 -13.66 22.90 7.33
C GLU A 366 -14.72 22.37 8.31
N THR A 367 -15.96 22.19 7.84
CA THR A 367 -16.99 21.56 8.66
C THR A 367 -16.65 20.09 8.94
N ALA A 368 -16.10 19.38 7.96
CA ALA A 368 -15.63 18.01 8.12
C ALA A 368 -14.50 17.89 9.15
N GLU A 369 -13.50 18.78 9.08
CA GLU A 369 -12.37 18.77 10.03
C GLU A 369 -12.82 19.11 11.45
N SER A 370 -13.69 20.10 11.60
CA SER A 370 -14.19 20.51 12.91
C SER A 370 -15.11 19.48 13.57
N LEU A 371 -15.57 18.45 12.87
CA LEU A 371 -16.32 17.31 13.45
C LEU A 371 -15.41 16.41 14.28
N PHE A 372 -14.13 16.30 13.92
CA PHE A 372 -13.14 15.50 14.61
C PHE A 372 -12.12 16.40 15.31
N THR A 373 -12.58 17.34 16.13
CA THR A 373 -11.71 18.14 17.02
C THR A 373 -11.78 17.63 18.47
N ASP A 374 -10.71 17.84 19.25
CA ASP A 374 -10.47 17.17 20.54
C ASP A 374 -11.58 17.34 21.60
N GLU A 375 -12.47 18.32 21.46
CA GLU A 375 -13.51 18.64 22.44
C GLU A 375 -14.84 17.89 22.26
N LYS A 376 -15.12 17.30 21.09
CA LYS A 376 -16.41 16.62 20.83
C LYS A 376 -16.21 15.24 20.20
N SER A 377 -16.44 14.17 20.97
CA SER A 377 -16.52 12.81 20.42
C SER A 377 -17.85 12.62 19.70
N ILE A 378 -17.83 12.24 18.43
CA ILE A 378 -19.04 11.84 17.68
C ILE A 378 -19.32 10.37 17.99
N ARG A 379 -20.58 10.02 18.27
CA ARG A 379 -20.94 8.61 18.39
C ARG A 379 -21.13 8.03 17.01
N LEU A 380 -20.38 6.98 16.70
CA LEU A 380 -20.53 6.23 15.47
C LEU A 380 -21.00 4.82 15.78
N SER A 381 -21.99 4.36 15.02
CA SER A 381 -22.44 2.97 14.99
C SER A 381 -21.98 2.26 13.72
N ASN A 382 -21.65 0.96 13.85
CA ASN A 382 -21.47 0.04 12.75
C ASN A 382 -22.47 -1.12 12.90
N PRO A 383 -23.59 -1.11 12.15
CA PRO A 383 -24.62 -2.13 12.26
C PRO A 383 -24.17 -3.51 11.75
N ARG A 384 -23.11 -3.60 10.93
CA ARG A 384 -22.55 -4.89 10.45
C ARG A 384 -21.85 -5.65 11.57
N MET A 385 -21.35 -4.94 12.58
CA MET A 385 -20.46 -5.48 13.60
C MET A 385 -20.98 -5.28 15.03
N ASP A 386 -22.24 -4.89 15.16
CA ASP A 386 -22.92 -4.61 16.43
C ASP A 386 -22.02 -3.75 17.33
N PHE A 387 -21.70 -2.57 16.82
CA PHE A 387 -20.85 -1.61 17.51
C PHE A 387 -21.54 -0.26 17.57
N GLU A 388 -21.49 0.35 18.75
CA GLU A 388 -21.78 1.76 18.98
C GLU A 388 -20.68 2.29 19.91
N GLY A 389 -20.10 3.44 19.58
CA GLY A 389 -19.07 4.04 20.41
C GLY A 389 -18.69 5.46 19.97
N GLY A 390 -18.19 6.24 20.92
CA GLY A 390 -17.63 7.56 20.63
C GLY A 390 -16.28 7.43 19.94
N VAL A 391 -16.09 8.15 18.84
CA VAL A 391 -14.82 8.28 18.14
C VAL A 391 -14.21 9.64 18.47
N LYS A 392 -12.95 9.63 18.92
CA LYS A 392 -12.14 10.84 19.10
C LYS A 392 -11.10 10.94 17.98
N VAL A 393 -10.57 12.14 17.78
CA VAL A 393 -9.54 12.45 16.76
C VAL A 393 -8.36 11.49 16.84
N LYS A 394 -7.83 11.28 18.03
CA LYS A 394 -6.70 10.38 18.31
C LYS A 394 -6.97 8.91 17.97
N ASP A 395 -8.24 8.52 17.83
CA ASP A 395 -8.62 7.15 17.48
C ASP A 395 -8.77 6.98 15.96
N ILE A 396 -8.64 8.08 15.19
CA ILE A 396 -8.59 8.05 13.73
C ILE A 396 -7.21 7.58 13.31
N ILE A 397 -7.18 6.48 12.57
CA ILE A 397 -5.94 5.83 12.14
C ILE A 397 -5.44 6.36 10.81
N ASN A 398 -6.32 6.96 9.99
CA ASN A 398 -5.94 7.50 8.69
C ASN A 398 -6.92 8.57 8.20
N ARG A 399 -6.39 9.61 7.54
CA ARG A 399 -7.12 10.65 6.81
C ARG A 399 -6.61 10.66 5.38
N ASN A 400 -7.46 10.30 4.43
CA ASN A 400 -7.11 10.34 3.01
C ASN A 400 -7.94 11.40 2.28
N THR A 401 -7.30 12.12 1.37
CA THR A 401 -7.93 12.99 0.38
C THR A 401 -7.91 12.30 -0.98
N PHE A 402 -9.02 12.31 -1.71
CA PHE A 402 -9.12 11.73 -3.05
C PHE A 402 -9.81 12.71 -4.00
N SER A 403 -9.45 12.67 -5.28
CA SER A 403 -10.11 13.44 -6.34
C SER A 403 -10.33 12.53 -7.53
N GLU A 404 -11.57 12.45 -8.03
CA GLU A 404 -11.93 11.68 -9.20
C GLU A 404 -12.66 12.59 -10.20
N MET A 405 -12.29 12.50 -11.47
CA MET A 405 -12.97 13.18 -12.58
C MET A 405 -13.56 12.14 -13.52
N TYR A 406 -14.83 12.31 -13.90
CA TYR A 406 -15.50 11.41 -14.84
C TYR A 406 -16.36 12.16 -15.85
N GLU A 407 -16.46 11.63 -17.07
CA GLU A 407 -17.34 12.16 -18.11
C GLU A 407 -18.70 11.43 -18.09
N LEU A 408 -19.79 12.19 -18.27
CA LEU A 408 -21.13 11.65 -18.49
C LEU A 408 -21.47 11.75 -19.99
N SER A 409 -21.62 10.61 -20.66
CA SER A 409 -22.10 10.55 -22.04
C SER A 409 -23.64 10.46 -22.08
N GLY A 410 -24.27 11.60 -22.40
CA GLY A 410 -25.71 11.80 -22.58
C GLY A 410 -25.97 13.25 -23.03
N ASP A 411 -27.20 13.61 -23.44
CA ASP A 411 -27.64 14.86 -24.13
C ASP A 411 -27.22 16.21 -23.48
N GLY A 412 -25.91 16.45 -23.41
CA GLY A 412 -25.24 17.48 -22.64
C GLY A 412 -24.05 16.85 -21.92
N THR A 413 -22.91 16.73 -22.61
CA THR A 413 -21.71 16.15 -22.00
C THR A 413 -21.15 17.11 -20.95
N TYR A 414 -21.16 16.68 -19.70
CA TYR A 414 -20.56 17.38 -18.57
C TYR A 414 -19.57 16.44 -17.88
N ALA A 415 -18.40 16.95 -17.54
CA ALA A 415 -17.43 16.28 -16.69
C ALA A 415 -17.79 16.58 -15.23
N VAL A 416 -17.71 15.59 -14.35
CA VAL A 416 -17.98 15.77 -12.93
C VAL A 416 -16.69 15.55 -12.17
N GLU A 417 -16.34 16.51 -11.31
CA GLU A 417 -15.22 16.42 -10.39
C GLU A 417 -15.76 16.14 -8.98
N SER A 418 -15.33 15.02 -8.40
CA SER A 418 -15.62 14.63 -7.03
C SER A 418 -14.35 14.70 -6.20
N ARG A 419 -14.34 15.56 -5.17
CA ARG A 419 -13.26 15.64 -4.18
C ARG A 419 -13.74 15.10 -2.85
N ALA A 420 -12.96 14.28 -2.19
CA ALA A 420 -13.36 13.65 -0.95
C ALA A 420 -12.29 13.68 0.13
N ILE A 421 -12.72 13.79 1.39
CA ILE A 421 -11.89 13.51 2.57
C ILE A 421 -12.53 12.35 3.31
N MET A 422 -11.77 11.28 3.56
CA MET A 422 -12.23 10.13 4.32
C MET A 422 -11.41 9.92 5.59
N TYR A 423 -12.12 9.88 6.71
CA TYR A 423 -11.58 9.55 8.04
C TYR A 423 -11.86 8.08 8.35
N ARG A 424 -10.81 7.33 8.71
CA ARG A 424 -10.95 5.91 9.07
C ARG A 424 -10.71 5.70 10.56
N TYR A 425 -11.66 5.01 11.18
CA TYR A 425 -11.58 4.54 12.56
C TYR A 425 -11.49 3.02 12.58
N GLN A 426 -10.56 2.47 13.37
CA GLN A 426 -10.41 1.03 13.58
C GLN A 426 -10.30 0.70 15.06
N LYS A 427 -11.21 -0.15 15.56
CA LYS A 427 -11.12 -0.72 16.90
C LYS A 427 -10.82 -2.21 16.82
N ARG A 428 -9.62 -2.59 17.29
CA ARG A 428 -9.22 -3.98 17.37
C ARG A 428 -10.02 -4.72 18.43
N ARG A 429 -10.50 -5.92 18.12
CA ARG A 429 -11.25 -6.77 19.06
C ARG A 429 -10.50 -8.09 19.27
N PHE A 430 -10.21 -8.42 20.52
CA PHE A 430 -9.70 -9.74 20.90
C PHE A 430 -10.85 -10.74 20.63
N LEU A 431 -10.72 -11.65 19.65
CA LEU A 431 -11.69 -12.71 19.30
C LEU A 431 -12.87 -12.36 18.35
N ARG A 432 -12.94 -11.14 17.79
CA ARG A 432 -13.92 -10.79 16.72
C ARG A 432 -13.21 -9.97 15.63
N ASN A 433 -13.83 -9.88 14.45
CA ASN A 433 -13.34 -8.97 13.40
C ASN A 433 -13.23 -7.53 13.95
N ASP A 434 -12.18 -6.85 13.52
CA ASP A 434 -11.94 -5.44 13.85
C ASP A 434 -13.13 -4.59 13.39
N VAL A 435 -13.56 -3.67 14.26
CA VAL A 435 -14.58 -2.69 13.86
C VAL A 435 -13.91 -1.63 13.00
N ARG A 436 -14.39 -1.47 11.77
CA ARG A 436 -13.93 -0.43 10.84
C ARG A 436 -15.09 0.48 10.46
N ILE A 437 -14.91 1.78 10.63
CA ILE A 437 -15.87 2.80 10.22
C ILE A 437 -15.13 3.85 9.39
N GLY A 438 -15.66 4.16 8.21
CA GLY A 438 -15.21 5.28 7.39
C GLY A 438 -16.21 6.43 7.50
N VAL A 439 -15.74 7.66 7.61
CA VAL A 439 -16.57 8.86 7.45
C VAL A 439 -16.02 9.66 6.28
N ALA A 440 -16.77 9.69 5.18
CA ALA A 440 -16.40 10.32 3.93
C ALA A 440 -17.19 11.63 3.73
N PHE A 441 -16.49 12.72 3.46
CA PHE A 441 -17.06 13.98 3.01
C PHE A 441 -16.73 14.13 1.54
N ILE A 442 -17.73 14.15 0.68
CA ILE A 442 -17.59 14.14 -0.78
C ILE A 442 -18.20 15.42 -1.32
N TYR A 443 -17.42 16.25 -1.99
CA TYR A 443 -17.86 17.46 -2.66
C TYR A 443 -17.87 17.24 -4.17
N ASN A 444 -19.01 17.44 -4.81
CA ASN A 444 -19.24 17.07 -6.20
C ASN A 444 -19.64 18.31 -7.04
N VAL A 445 -18.97 18.51 -8.18
CA VAL A 445 -19.10 19.70 -9.03
C VAL A 445 -19.22 19.29 -10.50
N HIS A 446 -20.22 19.81 -11.22
CA HIS A 446 -20.34 19.60 -12.67
C HIS A 446 -19.59 20.69 -13.47
N GLU A 447 -18.64 20.29 -14.31
CA GLU A 447 -17.95 21.12 -15.29
C GLU A 447 -18.48 20.81 -16.70
N SER A 448 -19.01 21.79 -17.42
CA SER A 448 -19.63 21.50 -18.71
C SER A 448 -18.64 21.43 -19.89
N GLU A 449 -18.73 20.38 -20.72
CA GLU A 449 -17.82 20.17 -21.87
C GLU A 449 -18.06 21.17 -23.02
N ILE A 450 -19.31 21.62 -23.24
CA ILE A 450 -19.67 22.61 -24.28
C ILE A 450 -18.98 23.96 -24.02
N TYR A 451 -18.89 24.39 -22.75
CA TYR A 451 -18.18 25.61 -22.36
C TYR A 451 -16.66 25.45 -22.30
N ARG A 452 -16.17 24.21 -22.18
CA ARG A 452 -14.74 23.85 -22.31
C ARG A 452 -14.20 24.10 -23.72
N LYS A 453 -15.07 23.97 -24.76
CA LYS A 453 -14.69 24.12 -26.18
C LYS A 453 -14.91 25.52 -26.76
N GLU A 454 -15.88 26.30 -26.27
CA GLU A 454 -16.22 27.60 -26.89
C GLU A 454 -15.58 28.85 -26.25
N GLY A 455 -14.79 28.74 -25.17
CA GLY A 455 -14.03 29.88 -24.64
C GLY A 455 -14.87 31.01 -24.04
N ASN A 456 -16.14 30.77 -23.75
CA ASN A 456 -17.03 31.72 -23.06
C ASN A 456 -16.80 31.68 -21.54
N MET A 457 -15.84 32.47 -21.04
CA MET A 457 -15.60 32.67 -19.59
C MET A 457 -16.60 33.61 -18.92
N GLY A 458 -17.88 33.35 -19.08
CA GLY A 458 -18.95 34.14 -18.46
C GLY A 458 -20.11 33.33 -17.90
N ILE A 459 -20.04 32.00 -17.98
CA ILE A 459 -21.18 31.12 -17.68
C ILE A 459 -20.72 30.13 -16.62
N GLY A 460 -21.42 30.09 -15.48
CA GLY A 460 -20.96 29.45 -14.24
C GLY A 460 -20.65 27.95 -14.33
N ILE A 461 -19.87 27.49 -13.36
CA ILE A 461 -19.59 26.09 -13.04
C ILE A 461 -20.79 25.51 -12.27
N ASP A 462 -21.07 24.22 -12.41
CA ASP A 462 -22.17 23.54 -11.73
C ASP A 462 -23.56 24.09 -12.12
N GLN A 463 -23.91 23.93 -13.40
CA GLN A 463 -25.18 24.42 -13.96
C GLN A 463 -26.38 23.54 -13.61
N HIS A 464 -26.14 22.36 -13.03
CA HIS A 464 -27.16 21.38 -12.70
C HIS A 464 -27.04 20.97 -11.24
N PRO A 465 -28.18 20.81 -10.53
CA PRO A 465 -28.17 20.18 -9.22
C PRO A 465 -27.74 18.72 -9.33
N PHE A 466 -27.16 18.19 -8.26
CA PHE A 466 -26.77 16.79 -8.15
C PHE A 466 -27.99 15.87 -8.32
N ASN A 467 -27.89 14.91 -9.26
CA ASN A 467 -29.00 14.07 -9.71
C ASN A 467 -28.80 12.58 -9.37
N ASN A 468 -29.76 11.73 -9.77
CA ASN A 468 -29.73 10.30 -9.44
C ASN A 468 -28.60 9.51 -10.12
N ILE A 469 -28.06 9.99 -11.25
CA ILE A 469 -26.94 9.35 -11.94
C ILE A 469 -25.66 9.55 -11.12
N ASP A 470 -25.44 10.77 -10.61
CA ASP A 470 -24.33 11.08 -9.70
C ASP A 470 -24.43 10.28 -8.41
N LEU A 471 -25.65 10.19 -7.86
CA LEU A 471 -25.92 9.36 -6.69
C LEU A 471 -25.53 7.90 -6.94
N ALA A 472 -26.04 7.28 -8.01
CA ALA A 472 -25.79 5.87 -8.31
C ALA A 472 -24.28 5.54 -8.45
N ARG A 473 -23.50 6.47 -9.03
CA ARG A 473 -22.05 6.30 -9.16
C ARG A 473 -21.33 6.35 -7.83
N ILE A 474 -21.61 7.38 -7.01
CA ILE A 474 -21.02 7.48 -5.67
C ILE A 474 -21.40 6.26 -4.83
N LEU A 475 -22.65 5.80 -4.92
CA LEU A 475 -23.07 4.58 -4.24
C LEU A 475 -22.28 3.34 -4.69
N GLY A 476 -21.98 3.20 -5.98
CA GLY A 476 -21.13 2.12 -6.50
C GLY A 476 -19.76 2.09 -5.82
N VAL A 477 -19.07 3.24 -5.78
CA VAL A 477 -17.76 3.39 -5.15
C VAL A 477 -17.83 3.12 -3.65
N LEU A 478 -18.85 3.63 -2.96
CA LEU A 478 -19.04 3.41 -1.52
C LEU A 478 -19.29 1.93 -1.20
N ILE A 479 -20.10 1.23 -2.00
CA ILE A 479 -20.37 -0.21 -1.83
C ILE A 479 -19.09 -1.03 -2.02
N GLU A 480 -18.35 -0.76 -3.10
CA GLU A 480 -17.09 -1.45 -3.40
C GLU A 480 -16.08 -1.25 -2.28
N THR A 481 -15.87 0.01 -1.87
CA THR A 481 -14.95 0.38 -0.78
C THR A 481 -15.34 -0.29 0.55
N SER A 482 -16.63 -0.24 0.91
CA SER A 482 -17.16 -0.89 2.13
C SER A 482 -16.94 -2.41 2.12
N ASN A 483 -17.04 -3.05 0.96
CA ASN A 483 -16.85 -4.49 0.83
C ASN A 483 -15.37 -4.88 0.87
N MET A 484 -14.51 -4.18 0.13
CA MET A 484 -13.07 -4.43 0.11
C MET A 484 -12.42 -4.20 1.47
N GLU A 485 -12.76 -3.10 2.15
CA GLU A 485 -12.17 -2.76 3.44
C GLU A 485 -12.86 -3.43 4.64
N ASN A 486 -13.99 -4.12 4.38
CA ASN A 486 -14.91 -4.64 5.41
C ASN A 486 -15.26 -3.57 6.45
N SER A 487 -15.61 -2.37 5.97
CA SER A 487 -15.94 -1.19 6.77
C SER A 487 -17.40 -0.80 6.62
N TYR A 488 -17.93 -0.02 7.56
CA TYR A 488 -19.20 0.69 7.40
C TYR A 488 -18.90 2.15 7.09
N ILE A 489 -19.45 2.69 5.99
CA ILE A 489 -19.11 4.04 5.52
C ILE A 489 -20.25 5.01 5.77
N ILE A 490 -19.95 6.16 6.36
CA ILE A 490 -20.89 7.27 6.52
C ILE A 490 -20.48 8.35 5.53
N ALA A 491 -21.28 8.58 4.51
CA ALA A 491 -21.00 9.54 3.46
C ALA A 491 -21.85 10.80 3.65
N VAL A 492 -21.18 11.96 3.67
CA VAL A 492 -21.79 13.27 3.59
C VAL A 492 -21.45 13.84 2.22
N ILE A 493 -22.45 14.04 1.36
CA ILE A 493 -22.26 14.61 0.01
C ILE A 493 -22.63 16.09 0.03
N GLY A 494 -21.74 16.95 -0.45
CA GLY A 494 -21.98 18.37 -0.70
C GLY A 494 -22.01 18.65 -2.19
N SER A 495 -22.96 19.49 -2.63
CA SER A 495 -23.01 20.02 -4.00
C SER A 495 -23.13 21.56 -3.95
N PRO A 496 -22.39 22.30 -4.79
CA PRO A 496 -22.48 23.74 -4.87
C PRO A 496 -23.91 24.20 -5.22
N ASN A 497 -24.56 23.57 -6.19
CA ASN A 497 -25.89 23.95 -6.66
C ASN A 497 -27.03 23.11 -6.04
N GLY A 498 -26.73 22.34 -4.99
CA GLY A 498 -27.70 21.54 -4.25
C GLY A 498 -28.13 20.27 -5.00
N PHE A 499 -29.31 19.75 -4.68
CA PHE A 499 -29.76 18.43 -5.11
C PHE A 499 -31.12 18.51 -5.80
N GLU A 500 -31.36 17.61 -6.74
CA GLU A 500 -32.72 17.40 -7.28
C GLU A 500 -33.65 16.85 -6.20
N ASP A 501 -34.94 17.23 -6.27
CA ASP A 501 -35.96 16.73 -5.34
C ASP A 501 -36.03 15.20 -5.35
N SER A 502 -35.83 14.58 -6.51
CA SER A 502 -35.81 13.12 -6.66
C SER A 502 -34.70 12.45 -5.82
N VAL A 503 -33.53 13.07 -5.72
CA VAL A 503 -32.39 12.61 -4.90
C VAL A 503 -32.69 12.84 -3.43
N ILE A 504 -33.23 14.02 -3.08
CA ILE A 504 -33.61 14.38 -1.71
C ILE A 504 -34.64 13.38 -1.18
N ASP A 505 -35.66 13.06 -1.98
CA ASP A 505 -36.71 12.12 -1.62
C ASP A 505 -36.19 10.70 -1.41
N GLN A 506 -35.22 10.25 -2.23
CA GLN A 506 -34.59 8.93 -2.04
C GLN A 506 -33.80 8.83 -0.73
N VAL A 507 -33.15 9.92 -0.30
CA VAL A 507 -32.39 9.95 0.96
C VAL A 507 -33.31 10.11 2.18
N LYS A 508 -34.43 10.83 2.06
CA LYS A 508 -35.40 11.03 3.16
C LYS A 508 -36.36 9.84 3.38
N ASN A 509 -36.90 9.26 2.31
CA ASN A 509 -38.01 8.29 2.39
C ASN A 509 -37.53 6.83 2.46
N SER A 510 -36.95 6.43 3.59
CA SER A 510 -36.37 5.08 3.76
C SER A 510 -37.32 4.02 4.34
N SER A 511 -38.61 4.01 3.98
CA SER A 511 -39.54 3.02 4.55
C SER A 511 -39.63 1.70 3.78
N ASN A 512 -39.12 1.62 2.53
CA ASN A 512 -38.94 0.34 1.82
C ASN A 512 -37.87 0.32 0.69
N ASN A 513 -37.36 1.48 0.24
CA ASN A 513 -36.35 1.62 -0.83
C ASN A 513 -35.28 2.69 -0.47
N GLY A 514 -34.91 2.80 0.81
CA GLY A 514 -33.91 3.79 1.25
C GLY A 514 -32.53 3.50 0.66
N VAL A 515 -31.77 4.57 0.43
CA VAL A 515 -30.37 4.49 -0.02
C VAL A 515 -29.47 3.95 1.10
N ASP A 516 -29.82 4.19 2.36
CA ASP A 516 -29.13 3.63 3.52
C ASP A 516 -29.15 2.10 3.47
N SER A 517 -27.97 1.50 3.64
CA SER A 517 -27.80 0.05 3.57
C SER A 517 -27.05 -0.48 4.79
N LYS A 518 -26.89 -1.80 4.87
CA LYS A 518 -25.98 -2.40 5.86
C LYS A 518 -24.52 -1.95 5.65
N ASN A 519 -24.18 -1.42 4.47
CA ASN A 519 -22.81 -1.08 4.08
C ASN A 519 -22.48 0.40 4.29
N PHE A 520 -23.47 1.29 4.20
CA PHE A 520 -23.24 2.72 4.34
C PHE A 520 -24.47 3.50 4.83
N LEU A 521 -24.21 4.71 5.33
CA LEU A 521 -25.17 5.75 5.71
C LEU A 521 -24.97 6.97 4.80
N LEU A 522 -26.04 7.58 4.32
CA LEU A 522 -25.94 8.74 3.43
C LEU A 522 -26.61 9.99 4.02
N LEU A 523 -25.89 11.11 3.94
CA LEU A 523 -26.39 12.46 4.22
C LEU A 523 -26.04 13.38 3.06
N LEU A 524 -26.94 14.30 2.73
CA LEU A 524 -26.72 15.33 1.72
C LEU A 524 -26.67 16.69 2.41
N ARG A 525 -25.69 17.54 2.06
CA ARG A 525 -25.59 18.91 2.56
C ARG A 525 -25.70 19.90 1.41
N ASP A 526 -26.79 20.65 1.38
CA ASP A 526 -27.03 21.68 0.39
C ASP A 526 -26.22 22.94 0.76
N MET A 527 -25.25 23.26 -0.07
CA MET A 527 -24.30 24.34 0.21
C MET A 527 -24.85 25.73 -0.12
N ARG A 528 -26.06 25.82 -0.69
CA ARG A 528 -26.74 27.09 -0.96
C ARG A 528 -27.41 27.65 0.28
N ASN A 529 -28.02 26.78 1.07
CA ASN A 529 -28.88 27.14 2.21
C ASN A 529 -28.43 26.50 3.54
N GLY A 530 -27.44 25.61 3.52
CA GLY A 530 -26.93 24.91 4.71
C GLY A 530 -27.82 23.76 5.19
N ASN A 531 -28.89 23.43 4.45
CA ASN A 531 -29.78 22.34 4.80
C ASN A 531 -29.05 21.00 4.69
N VAL A 532 -29.40 20.07 5.60
CA VAL A 532 -28.93 18.69 5.54
C VAL A 532 -30.14 17.79 5.32
N TYR A 533 -30.10 16.98 4.27
CA TYR A 533 -31.11 15.97 3.96
C TYR A 533 -30.58 14.59 4.34
N PHE A 534 -31.36 13.87 5.12
CA PHE A 534 -30.95 12.59 5.70
C PHE A 534 -32.20 11.80 6.08
N ASN A 535 -32.01 10.52 6.37
CA ASN A 535 -33.04 9.65 6.88
C ASN A 535 -33.33 9.93 8.37
N GLU A 536 -34.47 10.54 8.67
CA GLU A 536 -34.88 10.90 10.03
C GLU A 536 -35.15 9.68 10.93
N ASN A 537 -35.40 8.50 10.35
CA ASN A 537 -35.61 7.26 11.12
C ASN A 537 -34.30 6.64 11.62
N ASN A 538 -33.15 7.13 11.14
CA ASN A 538 -31.83 6.66 11.57
C ASN A 538 -31.24 7.61 12.62
N SER A 539 -31.13 7.13 13.86
CA SER A 539 -30.61 7.92 14.99
C SER A 539 -29.20 8.48 14.77
N GLN A 540 -28.33 7.77 14.05
CA GLN A 540 -26.98 8.23 13.71
C GLN A 540 -27.03 9.37 12.69
N SER A 541 -27.93 9.29 11.71
CA SER A 541 -28.16 10.40 10.77
C SER A 541 -28.66 11.65 11.48
N VAL A 542 -29.55 11.52 12.46
CA VAL A 542 -30.04 12.64 13.29
C VAL A 542 -28.90 13.28 14.09
N GLU A 543 -28.02 12.49 14.70
CA GLU A 543 -26.89 13.03 15.46
C GLU A 543 -25.94 13.83 14.57
N ILE A 544 -25.54 13.26 13.43
CA ILE A 544 -24.59 13.88 12.51
C ILE A 544 -25.21 15.14 11.88
N SER A 545 -26.48 15.10 11.48
CA SER A 545 -27.16 16.25 10.88
C SER A 545 -27.28 17.43 11.85
N ASN A 546 -27.62 17.18 13.12
CA ASN A 546 -27.66 18.23 14.15
C ASN A 546 -26.31 18.93 14.32
N ILE A 547 -25.20 18.20 14.26
CA ILE A 547 -23.86 18.79 14.37
C ILE A 547 -23.52 19.62 13.13
N LEU A 548 -23.89 19.13 11.94
CA LEU A 548 -23.71 19.85 10.69
C LEU A 548 -24.52 21.16 10.65
N MET A 549 -25.77 21.14 11.13
CA MET A 549 -26.65 22.31 11.16
C MET A 549 -26.30 23.34 12.23
N ALA A 550 -25.81 22.91 13.40
CA ALA A 550 -25.51 23.82 14.53
C ALA A 550 -24.37 24.83 14.26
N LYS A 551 -23.56 24.61 13.21
CA LYS A 551 -22.33 25.38 12.93
C LYS A 551 -22.52 26.59 12.02
N ASP A 552 -23.71 26.83 11.47
CA ASP A 552 -23.99 27.92 10.51
C ASP A 552 -24.79 29.10 11.09
N GLN A 553 -24.90 29.21 12.42
CA GLN A 553 -25.47 30.41 13.03
C GLN A 553 -24.47 31.59 12.99
N PRO A 554 -24.88 32.79 12.53
CA PRO A 554 -24.04 33.99 12.61
C PRO A 554 -23.71 34.33 14.07
N PRO A 555 -22.55 34.95 14.35
CA PRO A 555 -22.18 35.33 15.72
C PRO A 555 -23.24 36.24 16.34
N GLY A 556 -23.54 36.03 17.61
CA GLY A 556 -24.47 36.88 18.36
C GLY A 556 -24.03 38.34 18.39
N LYS A 557 -24.98 39.29 18.50
CA LYS A 557 -24.73 40.74 18.45
C LYS A 557 -23.59 41.20 19.37
N ASP A 558 -23.49 40.64 20.57
CA ASP A 558 -22.44 40.99 21.54
C ASP A 558 -21.03 40.62 21.05
N LYS A 559 -20.89 39.49 20.33
CA LYS A 559 -19.62 39.08 19.72
C LYS A 559 -19.26 39.97 18.53
N ILE A 560 -20.25 40.32 17.72
CA ILE A 560 -20.07 41.25 16.58
C ILE A 560 -19.51 42.58 17.08
N GLU A 561 -20.13 43.18 18.08
CA GLU A 561 -19.70 44.46 18.65
C GLU A 561 -18.33 44.38 19.32
N LYS A 562 -18.04 43.27 20.01
CA LYS A 562 -16.72 43.04 20.63
C LYS A 562 -15.62 42.94 19.58
N ILE A 563 -15.80 42.11 18.55
CA ILE A 563 -14.82 41.95 17.46
C ILE A 563 -14.62 43.27 16.72
N ARG A 564 -15.71 43.99 16.44
CA ARG A 564 -15.68 45.28 15.76
C ARG A 564 -14.85 46.30 16.54
N ARG A 565 -15.06 46.40 17.86
CA ARG A 565 -14.33 47.32 18.74
C ARG A 565 -12.84 47.02 18.77
N GLU A 566 -12.47 45.78 19.09
CA GLU A 566 -11.05 45.37 19.18
C GLU A 566 -10.34 45.50 17.83
N THR A 567 -11.03 45.21 16.72
CA THR A 567 -10.48 45.41 15.37
C THR A 567 -10.21 46.89 15.10
N LEU A 568 -11.14 47.78 15.42
CA LEU A 568 -10.97 49.22 15.21
C LEU A 568 -9.91 49.82 16.11
N ASP A 569 -9.75 49.32 17.33
CA ASP A 569 -8.71 49.79 18.26
C ASP A 569 -7.33 49.30 17.83
N GLU A 570 -7.20 48.04 17.41
CA GLU A 570 -5.95 47.52 16.85
C GLU A 570 -5.54 48.28 15.57
N LEU A 571 -6.51 48.60 14.69
CA LEU A 571 -6.28 49.46 13.53
C LEU A 571 -5.75 50.84 13.88
N LYS A 572 -6.13 51.43 15.02
CA LYS A 572 -5.60 52.73 15.47
C LYS A 572 -4.15 52.63 15.96
N ILE A 573 -3.78 51.49 16.53
CA ILE A 573 -2.47 51.27 17.14
C ILE A 573 -1.43 50.87 16.08
N SER A 574 -1.73 49.84 15.30
CA SER A 574 -0.77 49.18 14.41
C SER A 574 -1.09 49.35 12.93
N GLY A 575 -2.25 49.94 12.58
CA GLY A 575 -2.72 50.08 11.21
C GLY A 575 -3.21 48.77 10.57
N ILE A 576 -3.01 47.62 11.24
CA ILE A 576 -3.33 46.28 10.75
C ILE A 576 -3.82 45.42 11.92
N ALA A 577 -5.08 44.99 11.89
CA ALA A 577 -5.65 44.04 12.83
C ALA A 577 -5.45 42.60 12.33
N ARG A 578 -4.69 41.79 13.06
CA ARG A 578 -4.38 40.40 12.67
C ARG A 578 -5.41 39.40 13.16
N LEU A 579 -5.80 38.42 12.34
CA LEU A 579 -6.89 37.47 12.61
C LEU A 579 -6.65 36.67 13.90
N LYS A 580 -5.44 36.13 14.09
CA LYS A 580 -5.13 35.37 15.31
C LYS A 580 -5.08 36.26 16.54
N SER A 581 -4.70 37.53 16.38
CA SER A 581 -4.64 38.50 17.47
C SER A 581 -6.04 38.93 17.91
N ILE A 582 -6.90 39.30 16.96
CA ILE A 582 -8.30 39.64 17.23
C ILE A 582 -9.07 38.43 17.77
N GLY A 583 -8.88 37.24 17.19
CA GLY A 583 -9.47 36.00 17.72
C GLY A 583 -9.10 35.75 19.19
N LYS A 584 -7.82 35.95 19.56
CA LYS A 584 -7.35 35.83 20.94
C LYS A 584 -7.89 36.92 21.87
N MET A 585 -7.91 38.18 21.45
CA MET A 585 -8.41 39.31 22.25
C MET A 585 -9.92 39.20 22.50
N THR A 586 -10.65 38.64 21.54
CA THR A 586 -12.11 38.58 21.58
C THR A 586 -12.64 37.25 22.11
N ASP A 587 -11.78 36.24 22.24
CA ASP A 587 -12.17 34.84 22.53
C ASP A 587 -13.22 34.33 21.53
N CYS A 588 -13.02 34.64 20.25
CA CYS A 588 -13.92 34.30 19.16
C CYS A 588 -13.20 33.50 18.07
N SER A 589 -13.96 32.68 17.34
CA SER A 589 -13.41 31.85 16.26
C SER A 589 -12.98 32.73 15.08
N SER A 590 -12.02 32.24 14.28
CA SER A 590 -11.62 32.90 13.04
C SER A 590 -12.81 33.15 12.08
N LYS A 591 -13.79 32.24 12.05
CA LYS A 591 -15.03 32.38 11.28
C LYS A 591 -15.84 33.61 11.72
N ASP A 592 -15.99 33.82 13.02
CA ASP A 592 -16.71 34.97 13.58
C ASP A 592 -15.99 36.28 13.25
N VAL A 593 -14.65 36.28 13.33
CA VAL A 593 -13.84 37.47 13.03
C VAL A 593 -13.94 37.84 11.55
N ILE A 594 -13.79 36.88 10.65
CA ILE A 594 -13.93 37.07 9.19
C ILE A 594 -15.35 37.53 8.84
N TYR A 595 -16.38 36.97 9.48
CA TYR A 595 -17.77 37.38 9.29
C TYR A 595 -17.96 38.86 9.65
N VAL A 596 -17.47 39.30 10.80
CA VAL A 596 -17.56 40.69 11.24
C VAL A 596 -16.74 41.62 10.35
N TRP A 597 -15.55 41.21 9.93
CA TRP A 597 -14.73 41.97 8.98
C TRP A 597 -15.42 42.15 7.63
N LYS A 598 -16.19 41.16 7.14
CA LYS A 598 -17.01 41.31 5.93
C LYS A 598 -18.13 42.34 6.11
N LEU A 599 -18.74 42.43 7.30
CA LEU A 599 -19.71 43.48 7.60
C LEU A 599 -19.02 44.86 7.62
N MET A 600 -17.87 44.97 8.28
CA MET A 600 -17.09 46.20 8.35
C MET A 600 -16.58 46.66 6.97
N GLU A 601 -16.24 45.73 6.08
CA GLU A 601 -15.81 46.00 4.70
C GLU A 601 -16.97 46.50 3.84
N LYS A 602 -18.18 45.92 3.98
CA LYS A 602 -19.41 46.44 3.35
C LYS A 602 -19.76 47.85 3.84
N GLU A 603 -19.45 48.17 5.09
CA GLU A 603 -19.61 49.50 5.68
C GLU A 603 -18.47 50.47 5.33
N GLY A 604 -17.43 50.02 4.62
CA GLY A 604 -16.32 50.85 4.16
C GLY A 604 -15.27 51.19 5.24
N LEU A 605 -15.20 50.43 6.33
CA LEU A 605 -14.31 50.70 7.47
C LEU A 605 -12.88 50.16 7.30
N GLY A 606 -12.64 49.32 6.29
CA GLY A 606 -11.35 48.70 6.00
C GLY A 606 -11.47 47.60 4.95
N ILE A 607 -10.38 46.90 4.69
CA ILE A 607 -10.30 45.79 3.74
C ILE A 607 -9.60 44.59 4.38
N GLN A 608 -10.08 43.38 4.05
CA GLN A 608 -9.42 42.15 4.41
C GLN A 608 -8.26 41.86 3.44
N SER A 609 -7.12 41.44 3.96
CA SER A 609 -5.94 41.07 3.17
C SER A 609 -5.12 39.99 3.88
N LYS A 610 -4.08 39.46 3.23
CA LYS A 610 -3.12 38.53 3.86
C LYS A 610 -1.74 39.15 3.94
N VAL A 611 -1.08 39.03 5.09
CA VAL A 611 0.30 39.48 5.34
C VAL A 611 1.05 38.34 6.01
N GLN A 612 2.11 37.83 5.36
CA GLN A 612 2.93 36.71 5.89
C GLN A 612 2.07 35.50 6.33
N ASP A 613 1.19 35.04 5.44
CA ASP A 613 0.26 33.92 5.66
C ASP A 613 -0.76 34.07 6.79
N GLU A 614 -0.88 35.27 7.37
CA GLU A 614 -1.90 35.61 8.34
C GLU A 614 -2.97 36.52 7.70
N GLU A 615 -4.25 36.19 7.89
CA GLU A 615 -5.34 37.10 7.50
C GLU A 615 -5.35 38.33 8.41
N VAL A 616 -5.53 39.49 7.80
CA VAL A 616 -5.52 40.77 8.49
C VAL A 616 -6.61 41.70 7.95
N PHE A 617 -7.11 42.58 8.79
CA PHE A 617 -7.96 43.70 8.42
C PHE A 617 -7.15 44.98 8.51
N LYS A 618 -7.10 45.77 7.44
CA LYS A 618 -6.35 47.02 7.40
C LYS A 618 -7.24 48.18 6.97
N LYS A 619 -6.89 49.39 7.38
CA LYS A 619 -7.57 50.59 6.91
C LYS A 619 -7.38 50.72 5.40
N LYS A 620 -8.44 51.13 4.71
CA LYS A 620 -8.42 51.35 3.26
C LYS A 620 -7.49 52.49 2.88
#